data_AF-A0A944NAS8-F1
#
_entry.id   AF-A0A944NAS8-F1
#
_cell.length_a   1.000
_cell.length_b   1.000
_cell.length_c   1.000
_cell.angle_alpha   90.00
_cell.angle_beta   90.00
_cell.angle_gamma   90.00
#
_symmetry.space_group_name_H-M   'P 1'
#
loop_
_entity.id
_entity.type
_entity.pdbx_description
1 polymer ?
#
loop_
_entity_poly.entity_id
_entity_poly.type
_entity_poly.pdbx_seq_one_letter_code
_entity_poly.pdbx_strand_id
1 'polypeptide(L)'
;MLITKWILLLVLIPTTIFGADKVIYGEDDRLDIYQATHLPLLTALADSTLSIVDNFFIDTHSDGDFVYLENRIWGESEKMCESERFTDQPYIATCSSFLVAEDIIATAGHCINRLKGCQQNSFIFNYSYRKVNSTPTTIARSEVYGCKEIIARTLDLGNGADFAIVRLDRPVLNHSPLPIRKEEKIVNGATVAVIGNSYGLPTKISPNGVVRTNYQNAFFTATLDSYAGNSGSAVFDQKSGVVEGVLVRGDKDFVSVDGCLTSKVCQEDECHGEDVVRSTQFAHLIPPNNRQWKISEYNFEMQNLPQDIKDEDEVGLTFTFKVDQPGRVHRLSLYVDFVHEKSDELIILLYDPSGKRSFMMWKYDNFDTEVRKWFGDKSGWYPVSLNLRGYLAQGTWKVHLADYYQGNVGKLRELKVNLKTYK
;
A
#
# COMPACT_ATOMS: atom_id res chain seq x y z
N MET A 1 -16.37 69.50 -14.89
CA MET A 1 -15.03 68.84 -14.80
C MET A 1 -14.68 68.60 -13.34
N LEU A 2 -14.97 67.40 -12.84
CA LEU A 2 -14.35 66.86 -11.63
C LEU A 2 -14.15 65.37 -11.90
N ILE A 3 -12.91 64.98 -12.17
CA ILE A 3 -12.52 63.60 -12.42
C ILE A 3 -12.24 62.98 -11.06
N THR A 4 -13.17 62.19 -10.55
CA THR A 4 -12.96 61.33 -9.38
C THR A 4 -12.00 60.21 -9.79
N LYS A 5 -10.72 60.35 -9.43
CA LYS A 5 -9.72 59.29 -9.56
C LYS A 5 -10.03 58.19 -8.54
N TRP A 6 -10.58 57.08 -9.02
CA TRP A 6 -10.59 55.82 -8.29
C TRP A 6 -9.16 55.25 -8.33
N ILE A 7 -8.45 55.34 -7.20
CA ILE A 7 -7.22 54.59 -7.01
C ILE A 7 -7.65 53.17 -6.61
N LEU A 8 -7.69 52.27 -7.59
CA LEU A 8 -7.80 50.84 -7.35
C LEU A 8 -6.44 50.38 -6.82
N LEU A 9 -6.31 50.30 -5.49
CA LEU A 9 -5.14 49.73 -4.84
C LEU A 9 -5.17 48.21 -5.10
N LEU A 10 -4.45 47.78 -6.13
CA LEU A 10 -4.30 46.37 -6.47
C LEU A 10 -3.33 45.76 -5.45
N VAL A 11 -3.88 45.33 -4.31
CA VAL A 11 -3.13 44.55 -3.31
C VAL A 11 -2.83 43.20 -3.95
N LEU A 12 -1.61 43.05 -4.45
CA LEU A 12 -1.00 41.75 -4.75
C LEU A 12 -0.84 41.02 -3.42
N ILE A 13 -1.86 40.29 -3.00
CA ILE A 13 -1.73 39.28 -1.96
C ILE A 13 -0.87 38.18 -2.58
N PRO A 14 0.31 37.86 -2.02
CA PRO A 14 1.03 36.69 -2.46
C PRO A 14 0.14 35.49 -2.17
N THR A 15 -0.31 34.80 -3.21
CA THR A 15 -0.96 33.50 -3.08
C THR A 15 0.12 32.51 -2.65
N THR A 16 0.42 32.48 -1.37
CA THR A 16 1.01 31.32 -0.72
C THR A 16 0.07 30.15 -0.97
N ILE A 17 0.50 29.19 -1.76
CA ILE A 17 -0.18 27.91 -1.95
C ILE A 17 -0.12 27.21 -0.59
N PHE A 18 -1.17 27.35 0.23
CA PHE A 18 -1.33 26.59 1.46
C PHE A 18 -2.12 25.33 1.14
N GLY A 19 -1.50 24.18 1.38
CA GLY A 19 -2.13 22.88 1.29
C GLY A 19 -1.13 21.78 0.96
N ALA A 20 -0.43 21.27 1.99
CA ALA A 20 -0.18 19.85 2.26
C ALA A 20 0.95 19.73 3.30
N ASP A 21 0.65 20.03 4.56
CA ASP A 21 1.54 19.63 5.66
C ASP A 21 0.89 18.44 6.39
N LYS A 22 1.64 17.52 7.01
CA LYS A 22 1.23 16.39 7.87
C LYS A 22 2.18 16.20 9.06
N VAL A 23 1.74 15.61 10.16
CA VAL A 23 2.47 15.60 11.45
C VAL A 23 2.66 14.21 12.08
N ILE A 24 3.50 14.12 13.12
CA ILE A 24 3.62 12.94 14.00
C ILE A 24 2.63 13.03 15.16
N TYR A 25 1.95 11.94 15.47
CA TYR A 25 1.04 11.81 16.61
C TYR A 25 1.67 10.88 17.66
N GLY A 26 2.01 11.44 18.83
CA GLY A 26 2.73 10.68 19.85
C GLY A 26 4.16 10.33 19.46
N GLU A 27 4.51 9.04 19.45
CA GLU A 27 5.83 8.56 19.07
C GLU A 27 5.87 8.22 17.58
N ASP A 28 6.90 8.68 16.87
CA ASP A 28 7.07 8.38 15.45
C ASP A 28 7.18 6.87 15.20
N ASP A 29 6.13 6.28 14.66
CA ASP A 29 5.95 4.84 14.52
C ASP A 29 6.30 4.30 13.13
N ARG A 30 6.79 5.16 12.25
CA ARG A 30 7.06 4.80 10.85
C ARG A 30 8.14 3.73 10.77
N LEU A 31 7.95 2.76 9.87
CA LEU A 31 8.86 1.64 9.68
C LEU A 31 9.29 1.53 8.22
N ASP A 32 10.58 1.23 8.00
CA ASP A 32 11.00 0.65 6.72
C ASP A 32 10.42 -0.76 6.55
N ILE A 33 10.26 -1.20 5.30
CA ILE A 33 9.62 -2.49 4.98
C ILE A 33 10.31 -3.67 5.67
N TYR A 34 11.64 -3.64 5.82
CA TYR A 34 12.38 -4.70 6.53
C TYR A 34 12.12 -4.72 8.05
N GLN A 35 11.71 -3.60 8.65
CA GLN A 35 11.40 -3.49 10.08
C GLN A 35 9.96 -3.96 10.38
N ALA A 36 9.06 -3.82 9.40
CA ALA A 36 7.65 -4.20 9.50
C ALA A 36 7.37 -5.71 9.27
N THR A 37 8.39 -6.58 9.33
CA THR A 37 8.24 -8.03 9.07
C THR A 37 7.28 -8.75 10.03
N HIS A 38 7.07 -8.19 11.23
CA HIS A 38 6.05 -8.64 12.19
C HIS A 38 4.62 -8.21 11.83
N LEU A 39 4.44 -7.43 10.76
CA LEU A 39 3.17 -6.99 10.18
C LEU A 39 3.06 -7.52 8.73
N PRO A 40 2.87 -8.83 8.52
CA PRO A 40 2.99 -9.42 7.19
C PRO A 40 1.92 -8.91 6.20
N LEU A 41 0.73 -8.55 6.69
CA LEU A 41 -0.34 -7.99 5.87
C LEU A 41 0.07 -6.62 5.30
N LEU A 42 0.50 -5.69 6.15
CA LEU A 42 0.94 -4.36 5.72
C LEU A 42 2.18 -4.44 4.82
N THR A 43 3.11 -5.34 5.13
CA THR A 43 4.29 -5.62 4.29
C THR A 43 3.89 -6.11 2.89
N ALA A 44 2.85 -6.96 2.79
CA ALA A 44 2.33 -7.41 1.50
C ALA A 44 1.58 -6.30 0.73
N LEU A 45 0.81 -5.46 1.44
CA LEU A 45 0.09 -4.33 0.82
C LEU A 45 1.05 -3.25 0.30
N ALA A 46 2.18 -3.04 0.97
CA ALA A 46 3.22 -2.10 0.55
C ALA A 46 3.81 -2.43 -0.84
N ASP A 47 3.73 -3.69 -1.28
CA ASP A 47 4.20 -4.11 -2.60
C ASP A 47 3.48 -3.40 -3.76
N SER A 48 2.26 -2.88 -3.51
CA SER A 48 1.43 -2.22 -4.51
C SER A 48 1.38 -0.69 -4.34
N THR A 49 2.31 -0.15 -3.56
CA THR A 49 2.54 1.29 -3.37
C THR A 49 3.59 1.75 -4.37
N LEU A 50 3.36 2.87 -5.03
CA LEU A 50 4.27 3.49 -5.98
C LEU A 50 4.63 4.90 -5.54
N SER A 51 5.89 5.25 -5.73
CA SER A 51 6.40 6.61 -5.58
C SER A 51 6.14 7.42 -6.85
N ILE A 52 5.67 8.65 -6.72
CA ILE A 52 5.61 9.62 -7.83
C ILE A 52 6.92 10.40 -7.83
N VAL A 53 7.67 10.30 -8.92
CA VAL A 53 9.03 10.85 -9.05
C VAL A 53 9.11 11.72 -10.28
N ASP A 54 9.65 12.94 -10.13
CA ASP A 54 9.91 13.80 -11.27
C ASP A 54 10.98 13.16 -12.16
N ASN A 55 10.71 13.09 -13.47
CA ASN A 55 11.62 12.49 -14.45
C ASN A 55 13.00 13.14 -14.45
N PHE A 56 13.14 14.36 -13.96
CA PHE A 56 14.43 15.04 -13.76
C PHE A 56 15.37 14.26 -12.83
N PHE A 57 14.85 13.54 -11.84
CA PHE A 57 15.64 12.77 -10.87
C PHE A 57 15.91 11.32 -11.32
N ILE A 58 15.50 10.96 -12.53
CA ILE A 58 15.63 9.61 -13.07
C ILE A 58 16.68 9.62 -14.17
N ASP A 59 17.81 8.99 -13.89
CA ASP A 59 18.82 8.72 -14.88
C ASP A 59 18.48 7.45 -15.67
N THR A 60 18.27 7.63 -16.99
CA THR A 60 17.95 6.57 -17.94
C THR A 60 19.14 6.16 -18.83
N HIS A 61 20.39 6.49 -18.50
CA HIS A 61 21.57 6.08 -19.28
C HIS A 61 21.61 4.55 -19.51
N SER A 62 22.34 4.15 -20.56
CA SER A 62 22.15 2.95 -21.38
C SER A 62 22.47 1.59 -20.75
N ASP A 63 22.18 1.38 -19.47
CA ASP A 63 22.07 0.02 -18.93
C ASP A 63 20.61 -0.42 -19.06
N GLY A 64 20.37 -1.36 -19.98
CA GLY A 64 19.03 -1.64 -20.53
C GLY A 64 17.99 -2.06 -19.49
N ASP A 65 18.43 -2.67 -18.39
CA ASP A 65 17.55 -3.33 -17.42
C ASP A 65 17.25 -2.48 -16.17
N PHE A 66 18.01 -1.41 -15.91
CA PHE A 66 17.88 -0.59 -14.70
C PHE A 66 17.77 0.91 -15.00
N VAL A 67 17.23 1.65 -14.04
CA VAL A 67 17.31 3.11 -13.94
C VAL A 67 17.98 3.48 -12.63
N TYR A 68 18.65 4.61 -12.60
CA TYR A 68 19.29 5.14 -11.40
C TYR A 68 18.56 6.39 -10.93
N LEU A 69 18.33 6.48 -9.63
CA LEU A 69 17.70 7.62 -8.99
C LEU A 69 18.78 8.49 -8.36
N GLU A 70 18.63 9.81 -8.44
CA GLU A 70 19.53 10.74 -7.77
C GLU A 70 19.59 10.46 -6.25
N ASN A 71 20.79 10.39 -5.67
CA ASN A 71 20.97 10.06 -4.27
C ASN A 71 21.15 11.33 -3.42
N ARG A 72 20.04 12.04 -3.16
CA ARG A 72 20.03 13.22 -2.27
C ARG A 72 19.66 12.81 -0.86
N ILE A 73 20.57 12.98 0.10
CA ILE A 73 20.35 12.63 1.50
C ILE A 73 19.42 13.65 2.15
N TRP A 74 18.34 13.16 2.77
CA TRP A 74 17.24 13.97 3.28
C TRP A 74 17.69 14.93 4.39
N GLY A 75 18.38 14.41 5.40
CA GLY A 75 18.78 15.18 6.58
C GLY A 75 19.69 16.37 6.22
N GLU A 76 20.66 16.14 5.34
CA GLU A 76 21.56 17.18 4.84
C GLU A 76 20.83 18.21 3.96
N SER A 77 19.95 17.73 3.06
CA SER A 77 19.25 18.58 2.10
C SER A 77 18.26 19.54 2.77
N GLU A 78 17.58 19.08 3.81
CA GLU A 78 16.50 19.81 4.48
C GLU A 78 16.94 20.43 5.82
N LYS A 79 18.21 20.23 6.20
CA LYS A 79 18.79 20.68 7.49
C LYS A 79 18.03 20.13 8.69
N MET A 80 17.75 18.83 8.67
CA MET A 80 17.11 18.13 9.78
C MET A 80 18.05 18.07 11.00
N CYS A 81 17.49 18.05 12.20
CA CYS A 81 18.26 17.80 13.41
C CYS A 81 18.79 16.36 13.42
N GLU A 82 19.98 16.13 13.97
CA GLU A 82 20.62 14.80 13.99
C GLU A 82 19.78 13.73 14.71
N SER A 83 18.90 14.14 15.62
CA SER A 83 17.97 13.27 16.34
C SER A 83 16.80 12.75 15.49
N GLU A 84 16.54 13.37 14.34
CA GLU A 84 15.43 12.97 13.47
C GLU A 84 15.69 11.61 12.82
N ARG A 85 14.61 10.82 12.69
CA ARG A 85 14.66 9.50 12.09
C ARG A 85 14.87 9.61 10.59
N PHE A 86 15.55 8.64 9.97
CA PHE A 86 15.74 8.53 8.52
C PHE A 86 16.57 9.66 7.86
N THR A 87 17.29 10.47 8.64
CA THR A 87 18.10 11.59 8.14
C THR A 87 19.20 11.17 7.17
N ASP A 88 19.64 9.92 7.22
CA ASP A 88 20.65 9.30 6.36
C ASP A 88 20.08 8.69 5.06
N GLN A 89 18.76 8.71 4.87
CA GLN A 89 18.11 8.09 3.72
C GLN A 89 18.01 9.06 2.52
N PRO A 90 17.96 8.52 1.28
CA PRO A 90 17.66 9.34 0.12
C PRO A 90 16.23 9.89 0.18
N TYR A 91 15.96 10.99 -0.50
CA TYR A 91 14.60 11.42 -0.80
C TYR A 91 14.50 11.94 -2.24
N ILE A 92 13.51 11.45 -2.98
CA ILE A 92 13.30 11.80 -4.40
C ILE A 92 11.84 11.80 -4.82
N ALA A 93 10.95 11.17 -4.03
CA ALA A 93 9.54 11.15 -4.36
C ALA A 93 8.88 12.50 -4.02
N THR A 94 7.87 12.88 -4.77
CA THR A 94 7.10 14.12 -4.54
C THR A 94 5.72 13.81 -3.95
N CYS A 95 5.20 12.63 -4.26
CA CYS A 95 3.93 12.10 -3.78
C CYS A 95 3.97 10.57 -3.78
N SER A 96 2.90 9.97 -3.27
CA SER A 96 2.63 8.53 -3.36
C SER A 96 1.44 8.24 -4.26
N SER A 97 1.32 6.98 -4.65
CA SER A 97 0.18 6.44 -5.35
C SER A 97 0.08 4.94 -5.11
N PHE A 98 -1.01 4.31 -5.52
CA PHE A 98 -1.17 2.87 -5.34
C PHE A 98 -1.99 2.24 -6.45
N LEU A 99 -1.69 0.98 -6.75
CA LEU A 99 -2.32 0.21 -7.81
C LEU A 99 -3.75 -0.20 -7.42
N VAL A 100 -4.74 0.13 -8.25
CA VAL A 100 -6.16 -0.19 -8.03
C VAL A 100 -6.79 -1.02 -9.15
N ALA A 101 -6.13 -1.09 -10.31
CA ALA A 101 -6.38 -2.10 -11.35
C ALA A 101 -5.06 -2.41 -12.08
N GLU A 102 -5.08 -3.27 -13.10
CA GLU A 102 -3.85 -3.77 -13.73
C GLU A 102 -2.96 -2.69 -14.33
N ASP A 103 -3.53 -1.61 -14.81
CA ASP A 103 -2.82 -0.46 -15.38
C ASP A 103 -3.33 0.85 -14.78
N ILE A 104 -3.95 0.82 -13.60
CA ILE A 104 -4.63 1.98 -13.02
C ILE A 104 -4.17 2.18 -11.59
N ILE A 105 -3.76 3.39 -11.29
CA ILE A 105 -3.39 3.83 -9.95
C ILE A 105 -4.36 4.89 -9.44
N ALA A 106 -4.44 5.02 -8.13
CA ALA A 106 -5.04 6.16 -7.44
C ALA A 106 -3.97 6.98 -6.71
N THR A 107 -4.18 8.29 -6.62
CA THR A 107 -3.34 9.25 -5.89
C THR A 107 -4.15 10.49 -5.53
N ALA A 108 -3.54 11.50 -4.89
CA ALA A 108 -4.17 12.79 -4.64
C ALA A 108 -4.25 13.61 -5.94
N GLY A 109 -5.32 14.38 -6.10
CA GLY A 109 -5.53 15.24 -7.26
C GLY A 109 -4.54 16.40 -7.34
N HIS A 110 -4.04 16.89 -6.20
CA HIS A 110 -2.97 17.89 -6.16
C HIS A 110 -1.60 17.35 -6.60
N CYS A 111 -1.33 16.05 -6.46
CA CYS A 111 -0.09 15.42 -6.91
C CYS A 111 0.03 15.39 -8.44
N ILE A 112 -1.10 15.35 -9.16
CA ILE A 112 -1.13 15.33 -10.62
C ILE A 112 -1.62 16.68 -11.15
N ASN A 113 -0.68 17.59 -11.46
CA ASN A 113 -1.02 18.89 -12.05
C ASN A 113 -1.36 18.77 -13.55
N ARG A 114 -2.58 18.30 -13.84
CA ARG A 114 -3.12 18.12 -15.21
C ARG A 114 -2.16 17.30 -16.08
N LEU A 115 -2.20 17.48 -17.41
CA LEU A 115 -1.35 16.78 -18.37
C LEU A 115 0.16 16.96 -18.09
N LYS A 116 0.58 18.15 -17.63
CA LYS A 116 1.98 18.42 -17.32
C LYS A 116 2.49 17.50 -16.22
N GLY A 117 1.78 17.40 -15.09
CA GLY A 117 2.15 16.50 -13.99
C GLY A 117 2.12 15.02 -14.39
N CYS A 118 1.20 14.64 -15.27
CA CYS A 118 1.16 13.29 -15.83
C CYS A 118 2.39 12.99 -16.71
N GLN A 119 2.82 13.92 -17.57
CA GLN A 119 3.94 13.69 -18.50
C GLN A 119 5.32 13.83 -17.86
N GLN A 120 5.45 14.62 -16.80
CA GLN A 120 6.73 14.93 -16.16
C GLN A 120 7.10 13.97 -15.03
N ASN A 121 6.16 13.13 -14.59
CA ASN A 121 6.42 12.18 -13.52
C ASN A 121 6.43 10.74 -14.02
N SER A 122 7.22 9.91 -13.36
CA SER A 122 7.14 8.46 -13.41
C SER A 122 6.56 7.91 -12.11
N PHE A 123 5.90 6.76 -12.21
CA PHE A 123 5.35 6.00 -11.09
C PHE A 123 6.23 4.78 -10.87
N ILE A 124 6.87 4.71 -9.69
CA ILE A 124 7.96 3.77 -9.44
C ILE A 124 7.59 2.83 -8.30
N PHE A 125 7.56 1.52 -8.59
CA PHE A 125 7.52 0.49 -7.55
C PHE A 125 8.91 0.27 -6.94
N ASN A 126 8.96 -0.37 -5.77
CA ASN A 126 10.20 -0.82 -5.12
C ASN A 126 11.19 0.27 -4.66
N TYR A 127 10.80 1.55 -4.63
CA TYR A 127 11.53 2.60 -3.92
C TYR A 127 11.36 2.46 -2.40
N SER A 128 12.00 1.45 -1.81
CA SER A 128 11.78 1.04 -0.40
C SER A 128 12.98 0.26 0.16
N TYR A 129 13.29 0.43 1.45
CA TYR A 129 14.26 -0.44 2.13
C TYR A 129 13.61 -1.78 2.49
N ARG A 130 13.86 -2.80 1.68
CA ARG A 130 13.42 -4.19 1.94
C ARG A 130 14.46 -5.04 2.65
N LYS A 131 15.69 -4.55 2.77
CA LYS A 131 16.79 -5.14 3.54
C LYS A 131 17.58 -4.03 4.24
N VAL A 132 18.28 -4.40 5.31
CA VAL A 132 19.24 -3.51 5.97
C VAL A 132 20.33 -3.14 4.95
N ASN A 133 20.73 -1.86 4.91
CA ASN A 133 21.79 -1.34 4.03
C ASN A 133 21.52 -1.51 2.52
N SER A 134 20.26 -1.59 2.08
CA SER A 134 19.90 -1.65 0.65
C SER A 134 19.28 -0.33 0.17
N THR A 135 20.10 0.69 -0.04
CA THR A 135 19.63 2.00 -0.54
C THR A 135 18.91 1.83 -1.90
N PRO A 136 17.64 2.25 -2.02
CA PRO A 136 16.81 1.96 -3.19
C PRO A 136 17.03 2.98 -4.33
N THR A 137 18.27 3.23 -4.71
CA THR A 137 18.64 4.17 -5.79
C THR A 137 18.84 3.51 -7.14
N THR A 138 18.79 2.17 -7.21
CA THR A 138 18.82 1.41 -8.46
C THR A 138 17.52 0.62 -8.58
N ILE A 139 16.73 0.93 -9.61
CA ILE A 139 15.40 0.34 -9.81
C ILE A 139 15.36 -0.40 -11.15
N ALA A 140 14.76 -1.59 -11.18
CA ALA A 140 14.56 -2.29 -12.44
C ALA A 140 13.64 -1.47 -13.35
N ARG A 141 13.99 -1.33 -14.64
CA ARG A 141 13.21 -0.54 -15.61
C ARG A 141 11.77 -1.03 -15.74
N SER A 142 11.52 -2.33 -15.52
CA SER A 142 10.17 -2.90 -15.48
C SER A 142 9.28 -2.29 -14.39
N GLU A 143 9.86 -1.72 -13.33
CA GLU A 143 9.17 -1.10 -12.20
C GLU A 143 8.88 0.40 -12.37
N VAL A 144 9.28 0.99 -13.50
CA VAL A 144 9.14 2.43 -13.79
C VAL A 144 8.09 2.65 -14.86
N TYR A 145 6.94 3.20 -14.47
CA TYR A 145 5.78 3.36 -15.34
C TYR A 145 5.56 4.83 -15.68
N GLY A 146 5.24 5.10 -16.94
CA GLY A 146 4.81 6.42 -17.39
C GLY A 146 3.30 6.62 -17.22
N CYS A 147 2.84 7.86 -17.36
CA CYS A 147 1.43 8.19 -17.42
C CYS A 147 0.88 8.06 -18.85
N LYS A 148 -0.21 7.33 -19.04
CA LYS A 148 -0.93 7.25 -20.33
C LYS A 148 -2.08 8.24 -20.42
N GLU A 149 -2.92 8.27 -19.39
CA GLU A 149 -4.09 9.16 -19.33
C GLU A 149 -4.49 9.43 -17.88
N ILE A 150 -5.08 10.61 -17.65
CA ILE A 150 -5.79 10.92 -16.41
C ILE A 150 -7.24 10.55 -16.65
N ILE A 151 -7.71 9.45 -16.05
CA ILE A 151 -9.10 8.97 -16.18
C ILE A 151 -10.05 9.91 -15.46
N ALA A 152 -9.69 10.33 -14.26
CA ALA A 152 -10.45 11.28 -13.46
C ALA A 152 -9.53 12.07 -12.55
N ARG A 153 -9.91 13.31 -12.24
CA ARG A 153 -9.21 14.15 -11.27
C ARG A 153 -10.17 15.14 -10.63
N THR A 154 -10.17 15.18 -9.31
CA THR A 154 -10.89 16.16 -8.50
C THR A 154 -9.88 16.85 -7.59
N LEU A 155 -10.00 18.17 -7.44
CA LEU A 155 -9.20 18.94 -6.51
C LEU A 155 -10.06 20.04 -5.91
N ASP A 156 -10.59 19.80 -4.72
CA ASP A 156 -11.20 20.80 -3.87
C ASP A 156 -10.38 20.88 -2.59
N LEU A 157 -9.59 21.95 -2.43
CA LEU A 157 -8.66 22.10 -1.30
C LEU A 157 -9.36 22.43 0.03
N GLY A 158 -10.67 22.71 0.02
CA GLY A 158 -11.47 22.91 1.22
C GLY A 158 -12.01 21.58 1.76
N ASN A 159 -13.34 21.51 1.93
CA ASN A 159 -14.00 20.33 2.51
C ASN A 159 -14.38 19.25 1.46
N GLY A 160 -13.86 19.36 0.24
CA GLY A 160 -14.21 18.47 -0.86
C GLY A 160 -13.20 17.35 -1.10
N ALA A 161 -13.44 16.61 -2.19
CA ALA A 161 -12.60 15.51 -2.60
C ALA A 161 -11.32 16.00 -3.30
N ASP A 162 -10.24 15.26 -3.12
CA ASP A 162 -8.95 15.48 -3.75
C ASP A 162 -8.39 14.11 -4.16
N PHE A 163 -8.50 13.77 -5.44
CA PHE A 163 -8.03 12.48 -5.95
C PHE A 163 -7.73 12.57 -7.44
N ALA A 164 -6.89 11.66 -7.91
CA ALA A 164 -6.72 11.37 -9.33
C ALA A 164 -6.70 9.86 -9.56
N ILE A 165 -7.33 9.44 -10.65
CA ILE A 165 -7.25 8.08 -11.21
C ILE A 165 -6.49 8.17 -12.50
N VAL A 166 -5.36 7.47 -12.56
CA VAL A 166 -4.39 7.57 -13.66
C VAL A 166 -4.19 6.20 -14.27
N ARG A 167 -4.25 6.13 -15.59
CA ARG A 167 -3.82 4.94 -16.32
C ARG A 167 -2.33 5.02 -16.61
N LEU A 168 -1.61 3.96 -16.33
CA LEU A 168 -0.21 3.77 -16.65
C LEU A 168 -0.01 3.49 -18.15
N ASP A 169 1.19 3.78 -18.66
CA ASP A 169 1.63 3.52 -20.03
C ASP A 169 1.55 2.05 -20.44
N ARG A 170 1.66 1.16 -19.46
CA ARG A 170 1.54 -0.29 -19.60
C ARG A 170 0.98 -0.93 -18.33
N PRO A 171 0.52 -2.18 -18.43
CA PRO A 171 0.03 -2.94 -17.28
C PRO A 171 1.15 -3.42 -16.38
N VAL A 172 0.81 -3.50 -15.11
CA VAL A 172 1.59 -4.04 -14.01
C VAL A 172 1.33 -5.54 -13.90
N LEU A 173 2.37 -6.31 -14.12
CA LEU A 173 2.28 -7.77 -14.25
C LEU A 173 2.72 -8.52 -12.99
N ASN A 174 3.51 -7.86 -12.15
CA ASN A 174 4.25 -8.37 -11.01
C ASN A 174 3.75 -7.83 -9.65
N HIS A 175 2.77 -6.94 -9.66
CA HIS A 175 2.11 -6.42 -8.46
C HIS A 175 0.60 -6.58 -8.56
N SER A 176 -0.05 -6.73 -7.42
CA SER A 176 -1.48 -7.01 -7.33
C SER A 176 -2.27 -5.75 -6.99
N PRO A 177 -3.31 -5.40 -7.76
CA PRO A 177 -4.15 -4.26 -7.42
C PRO A 177 -4.72 -4.38 -5.99
N LEU A 178 -4.68 -3.28 -5.25
CA LEU A 178 -5.19 -3.21 -3.90
C LEU A 178 -6.72 -3.21 -3.89
N PRO A 179 -7.33 -3.91 -2.93
CA PRO A 179 -8.75 -3.81 -2.71
C PRO A 179 -9.10 -2.43 -2.17
N ILE A 180 -10.18 -1.85 -2.69
CA ILE A 180 -10.68 -0.56 -2.24
C ILE A 180 -12.10 -0.72 -1.70
N ARG A 181 -12.45 0.05 -0.67
CA ARG A 181 -13.82 0.16 -0.21
C ARG A 181 -14.68 0.81 -1.30
N LYS A 182 -15.79 0.16 -1.64
CA LYS A 182 -16.72 0.64 -2.68
C LYS A 182 -17.98 1.26 -2.11
N GLU A 183 -18.36 0.82 -0.92
CA GLU A 183 -19.60 1.20 -0.25
C GLU A 183 -19.35 1.36 1.25
N GLU A 184 -20.28 2.01 1.93
CA GLU A 184 -20.21 2.33 3.37
C GLU A 184 -19.01 3.21 3.75
N LYS A 185 -18.91 3.52 5.05
CA LYS A 185 -17.80 4.27 5.65
C LYS A 185 -17.12 3.40 6.69
N ILE A 186 -15.81 3.50 6.81
CA ILE A 186 -15.11 3.07 8.03
C ILE A 186 -15.73 3.72 9.27
N VAL A 187 -15.69 3.05 10.42
CA VAL A 187 -16.25 3.58 11.68
C VAL A 187 -15.25 4.46 12.42
N ASN A 188 -15.74 5.38 13.26
CA ASN A 188 -14.86 6.10 14.21
C ASN A 188 -14.19 5.08 15.15
N GLY A 189 -12.94 5.35 15.52
CA GLY A 189 -12.13 4.50 16.39
C GLY A 189 -11.53 3.26 15.70
N ALA A 190 -11.82 3.03 14.43
CA ALA A 190 -11.17 1.95 13.68
C ALA A 190 -9.66 2.23 13.53
N THR A 191 -8.86 1.17 13.64
CA THR A 191 -7.41 1.28 13.43
C THR A 191 -7.09 1.23 11.94
N VAL A 192 -6.20 2.13 11.53
CA VAL A 192 -5.81 2.33 10.14
C VAL A 192 -4.29 2.41 10.03
N ALA A 193 -3.78 2.04 8.86
CA ALA A 193 -2.37 2.18 8.52
C ALA A 193 -2.21 3.03 7.26
N VAL A 194 -1.17 3.84 7.19
CA VAL A 194 -0.78 4.53 5.95
C VAL A 194 0.52 3.95 5.41
N ILE A 195 0.57 3.76 4.09
CA ILE A 195 1.77 3.29 3.40
C ILE A 195 2.10 4.25 2.25
N GLY A 196 3.29 4.84 2.29
CA GLY A 196 3.78 5.75 1.25
C GLY A 196 5.07 6.48 1.59
N ASN A 197 5.30 7.61 0.93
CA ASN A 197 6.59 8.28 0.79
C ASN A 197 6.64 9.60 1.57
N SER A 198 6.69 9.51 2.90
CA SER A 198 6.85 10.68 3.80
C SER A 198 8.00 11.56 3.34
N TYR A 199 7.74 12.83 3.04
CA TYR A 199 8.70 13.82 2.58
C TYR A 199 9.55 13.36 1.39
N GLY A 200 9.02 12.44 0.58
CA GLY A 200 9.76 11.88 -0.55
C GLY A 200 10.76 10.78 -0.20
N LEU A 201 10.82 10.34 1.06
CA LEU A 201 11.60 9.20 1.52
C LEU A 201 11.11 7.89 0.88
N PRO A 202 11.95 6.83 0.86
CA PRO A 202 11.54 5.49 0.50
C PRO A 202 10.32 5.03 1.29
N THR A 203 9.48 4.20 0.69
CA THR A 203 8.19 3.79 1.25
C THR A 203 8.29 3.35 2.71
N LYS A 204 7.48 3.98 3.56
CA LYS A 204 7.31 3.68 4.98
C LYS A 204 5.93 3.11 5.24
N ILE A 205 5.82 2.32 6.30
CA ILE A 205 4.55 1.85 6.88
C ILE A 205 4.39 2.55 8.23
N SER A 206 3.30 3.28 8.43
CA SER A 206 2.85 3.77 9.75
C SER A 206 1.60 2.98 10.14
N PRO A 207 1.69 2.06 11.12
CA PRO A 207 0.63 1.09 11.38
C PRO A 207 -0.39 1.48 12.46
N ASN A 208 -0.15 2.50 13.29
CA ASN A 208 -0.94 2.71 14.52
C ASN A 208 -1.94 3.87 14.45
N GLY A 209 -2.42 4.22 13.26
CA GLY A 209 -3.39 5.28 13.11
C GLY A 209 -4.78 4.94 13.59
N VAL A 210 -5.57 5.96 13.96
CA VAL A 210 -6.95 5.80 14.43
C VAL A 210 -7.88 6.79 13.75
N VAL A 211 -9.03 6.32 13.24
CA VAL A 211 -10.08 7.20 12.70
C VAL A 211 -10.70 8.03 13.83
N ARG A 212 -10.54 9.36 13.77
CA ARG A 212 -11.07 10.27 14.78
C ARG A 212 -12.44 10.80 14.41
N THR A 213 -12.58 11.36 13.20
CA THR A 213 -13.84 11.95 12.76
C THR A 213 -14.23 11.49 11.36
N ASN A 214 -15.52 11.22 11.19
CA ASN A 214 -16.04 10.54 10.00
C ASN A 214 -17.37 11.14 9.50
N TYR A 215 -17.68 12.37 9.90
CA TYR A 215 -18.95 13.04 9.57
C TYR A 215 -18.95 13.65 8.16
N GLN A 216 -17.79 14.04 7.63
CA GLN A 216 -17.69 14.61 6.29
C GLN A 216 -18.06 13.60 5.20
N ASN A 217 -18.60 14.12 4.09
CA ASN A 217 -19.04 13.28 2.97
C ASN A 217 -17.84 12.73 2.18
N ALA A 218 -16.91 13.61 1.80
CA ALA A 218 -15.81 13.26 0.90
C ALA A 218 -14.64 12.55 1.60
N PHE A 219 -14.40 12.85 2.88
CA PHE A 219 -13.23 12.37 3.61
C PHE A 219 -13.57 11.97 5.05
N PHE A 220 -12.62 11.32 5.70
CA PHE A 220 -12.55 11.15 7.15
C PHE A 220 -11.18 11.63 7.63
N THR A 221 -11.05 11.84 8.93
CA THR A 221 -9.82 12.32 9.55
C THR A 221 -9.29 11.28 10.51
N ALA A 222 -7.99 10.98 10.45
CA ALA A 222 -7.32 10.00 11.30
C ALA A 222 -6.01 10.56 11.87
N THR A 223 -5.47 9.93 12.90
CA THR A 223 -4.06 10.13 13.30
C THR A 223 -3.21 9.24 12.42
N LEU A 224 -2.23 9.80 11.70
CA LEU A 224 -1.36 9.05 10.79
C LEU A 224 0.00 9.73 10.77
N ASP A 225 1.05 9.02 11.18
CA ASP A 225 2.41 9.56 11.15
C ASP A 225 2.88 9.72 9.71
N SER A 226 2.87 10.97 9.28
CA SER A 226 3.09 11.31 7.89
C SER A 226 3.61 12.73 7.76
N TYR A 227 4.29 13.01 6.65
CA TYR A 227 4.70 14.37 6.24
C TYR A 227 4.09 14.75 4.89
N ALA A 228 4.28 15.99 4.47
CA ALA A 228 4.21 16.40 3.07
C ALA A 228 4.92 15.34 2.20
N GLY A 229 4.45 15.06 0.99
CA GLY A 229 4.99 13.95 0.17
C GLY A 229 4.34 12.58 0.40
N ASN A 230 3.73 12.30 1.57
CA ASN A 230 2.80 11.15 1.69
C ASN A 230 1.47 11.36 0.95
N SER A 231 1.33 12.45 0.21
CA SER A 231 0.06 12.75 -0.43
C SER A 231 -0.17 11.76 -1.55
N GLY A 232 -1.36 11.19 -1.60
CA GLY A 232 -1.67 10.10 -2.51
C GLY A 232 -1.42 8.69 -1.96
N SER A 233 -0.90 8.57 -0.74
CA SER A 233 -0.74 7.28 -0.05
C SER A 233 -2.08 6.59 0.19
N ALA A 234 -2.08 5.26 0.12
CA ALA A 234 -3.22 4.46 0.54
C ALA A 234 -3.31 4.45 2.07
N VAL A 235 -4.52 4.64 2.59
CA VAL A 235 -4.86 4.41 3.99
C VAL A 235 -5.72 3.16 4.07
N PHE A 236 -5.25 2.18 4.83
CA PHE A 236 -5.82 0.85 4.94
C PHE A 236 -6.56 0.69 6.26
N ASP A 237 -7.70 0.03 6.25
CA ASP A 237 -8.23 -0.62 7.45
C ASP A 237 -7.22 -1.71 7.87
N GLN A 238 -6.65 -1.59 9.06
CA GLN A 238 -5.52 -2.41 9.49
C GLN A 238 -5.90 -3.90 9.62
N LYS A 239 -7.17 -4.20 9.86
CA LYS A 239 -7.70 -5.55 10.07
C LYS A 239 -7.93 -6.28 8.76
N SER A 240 -8.58 -5.62 7.79
CA SER A 240 -9.00 -6.22 6.53
C SER A 240 -7.99 -6.02 5.40
N GLY A 241 -7.14 -5.00 5.48
CA GLY A 241 -6.24 -4.59 4.40
C GLY A 241 -6.95 -3.90 3.22
N VAL A 242 -8.23 -3.52 3.39
CA VAL A 242 -8.97 -2.76 2.38
C VAL A 242 -8.55 -1.29 2.44
N VAL A 243 -8.34 -0.67 1.28
CA VAL A 243 -8.07 0.76 1.16
C VAL A 243 -9.34 1.56 1.43
N GLU A 244 -9.30 2.34 2.50
CA GLU A 244 -10.35 3.25 2.95
C GLU A 244 -10.32 4.59 2.21
N GLY A 245 -9.14 4.98 1.73
CA GLY A 245 -9.01 6.19 0.95
C GLY A 245 -7.57 6.60 0.64
N VAL A 246 -7.46 7.84 0.19
CA VAL A 246 -6.24 8.50 -0.24
C VAL A 246 -5.91 9.60 0.76
N LEU A 247 -4.72 9.60 1.32
CA LEU A 247 -4.24 10.66 2.22
C LEU A 247 -3.96 11.95 1.43
N VAL A 248 -4.52 13.08 1.84
CA VAL A 248 -4.46 14.32 1.05
C VAL A 248 -4.10 15.60 1.80
N ARG A 249 -4.40 15.71 3.10
CA ARG A 249 -4.15 16.93 3.89
C ARG A 249 -3.83 16.58 5.33
N GLY A 250 -3.20 17.50 6.05
CA GLY A 250 -2.85 17.37 7.45
C GLY A 250 -2.38 18.69 8.08
N ASP A 251 -1.59 18.55 9.14
CA ASP A 251 -1.00 19.63 9.94
C ASP A 251 0.48 19.91 9.63
N LYS A 252 0.98 21.11 9.96
CA LYS A 252 2.40 21.49 9.79
C LYS A 252 3.42 20.41 10.22
N ASP A 253 4.31 19.98 9.32
CA ASP A 253 5.28 18.89 9.55
C ASP A 253 6.35 19.18 10.60
N PHE A 254 6.99 20.35 10.51
CA PHE A 254 8.23 20.63 11.23
C PHE A 254 8.18 21.96 11.98
N VAL A 255 8.95 22.00 13.06
CA VAL A 255 9.33 23.22 13.77
C VAL A 255 10.84 23.41 13.67
N SER A 256 11.30 24.66 13.64
CA SER A 256 12.74 24.94 13.63
C SER A 256 13.22 25.11 15.07
N VAL A 257 14.27 24.36 15.42
CA VAL A 257 14.93 24.41 16.73
C VAL A 257 16.43 24.56 16.48
N ASP A 258 17.04 25.61 17.05
CA ASP A 258 18.48 25.88 16.98
C ASP A 258 19.10 25.81 15.57
N GLY A 259 18.33 26.18 14.54
CA GLY A 259 18.79 26.25 13.14
C GLY A 259 18.65 24.95 12.34
N CYS A 260 18.10 23.89 12.93
CA CYS A 260 17.67 22.67 12.24
C CYS A 260 16.15 22.47 12.32
N LEU A 261 15.62 21.54 11.52
CA LEU A 261 14.21 21.13 11.53
C LEU A 261 14.03 19.87 12.38
N THR A 262 13.01 19.89 13.25
CA THR A 262 12.55 18.74 14.02
C THR A 262 11.06 18.51 13.80
N SER A 263 10.64 17.26 13.87
CA SER A 263 9.23 16.87 13.74
C SER A 263 8.36 17.66 14.71
N LYS A 264 7.29 18.27 14.20
CA LYS A 264 6.19 18.67 15.07
C LYS A 264 5.55 17.37 15.57
N VAL A 265 5.35 17.28 16.88
CA VAL A 265 4.68 16.16 17.54
C VAL A 265 3.41 16.70 18.16
N CYS A 266 2.29 16.07 17.81
CA CYS A 266 0.98 16.37 18.36
C CYS A 266 0.58 15.29 19.36
N GLN A 267 -0.15 15.67 20.41
CA GLN A 267 -0.96 14.69 21.12
C GLN A 267 -2.08 14.18 20.20
N GLU A 268 -2.55 12.95 20.44
CA GLU A 268 -3.54 12.25 19.61
C GLU A 268 -4.83 13.08 19.35
N ASP A 269 -5.20 13.97 20.27
CA ASP A 269 -6.42 14.79 20.23
C ASP A 269 -6.18 16.30 19.99
N GLU A 270 -4.93 16.75 19.87
CA GLU A 270 -4.60 18.18 19.83
C GLU A 270 -4.62 18.78 18.41
N CYS A 271 -4.05 18.08 17.44
CA CYS A 271 -3.94 18.54 16.05
C CYS A 271 -5.20 18.21 15.22
N HIS A 272 -5.35 18.84 14.05
CA HIS A 272 -6.50 18.65 13.13
C HIS A 272 -6.59 17.22 12.62
N GLY A 273 -5.48 16.49 12.52
CA GLY A 273 -5.50 15.13 11.98
C GLY A 273 -5.16 15.12 10.50
N GLU A 274 -5.10 13.92 9.94
CA GLU A 274 -4.81 13.66 8.55
C GLU A 274 -6.10 13.33 7.80
N ASP A 275 -6.45 14.15 6.80
CA ASP A 275 -7.65 13.97 6.00
C ASP A 275 -7.42 12.96 4.88
N VAL A 276 -8.31 11.99 4.82
CA VAL A 276 -8.28 10.85 3.91
C VAL A 276 -9.54 10.88 3.05
N VAL A 277 -9.38 11.18 1.76
CA VAL A 277 -10.48 11.16 0.78
C VAL A 277 -10.91 9.72 0.56
N ARG A 278 -12.19 9.44 0.80
CA ARG A 278 -12.73 8.08 0.79
C ARG A 278 -12.58 7.45 -0.57
N SER A 279 -12.23 6.17 -0.60
CA SER A 279 -12.19 5.39 -1.84
C SER A 279 -13.54 5.31 -2.54
N THR A 280 -14.65 5.40 -1.80
CA THR A 280 -16.00 5.50 -2.35
C THR A 280 -16.24 6.73 -3.25
N GLN A 281 -15.43 7.79 -3.11
CA GLN A 281 -15.50 8.97 -4.00
C GLN A 281 -15.01 8.68 -5.42
N PHE A 282 -14.16 7.66 -5.61
CA PHE A 282 -13.54 7.36 -6.90
C PHE A 282 -13.66 5.91 -7.36
N ALA A 283 -14.12 4.99 -6.51
CA ALA A 283 -14.21 3.57 -6.83
C ALA A 283 -15.05 3.28 -8.08
N HIS A 284 -16.12 4.04 -8.29
CA HIS A 284 -17.01 3.93 -9.45
C HIS A 284 -16.39 4.46 -10.75
N LEU A 285 -15.29 5.22 -10.67
CA LEU A 285 -14.57 5.79 -11.81
C LEU A 285 -13.48 4.87 -12.33
N ILE A 286 -13.14 3.80 -11.60
CA ILE A 286 -12.17 2.80 -12.04
C ILE A 286 -12.83 1.94 -13.12
N PRO A 287 -12.38 2.02 -14.38
CA PRO A 287 -12.91 1.20 -15.45
C PRO A 287 -12.77 -0.30 -15.12
N PRO A 288 -13.75 -1.13 -15.50
CA PRO A 288 -13.59 -2.56 -15.39
C PRO A 288 -12.40 -3.02 -16.24
N ASN A 289 -11.72 -4.06 -15.77
CA ASN A 289 -10.62 -4.64 -16.53
C ASN A 289 -11.16 -5.37 -17.77
N ASN A 290 -11.10 -4.72 -18.93
CA ASN A 290 -11.54 -5.29 -20.22
C ASN A 290 -10.46 -6.16 -20.89
N ARG A 291 -9.37 -6.45 -20.20
CA ARG A 291 -8.23 -7.16 -20.76
C ARG A 291 -8.50 -8.65 -20.84
N GLN A 292 -8.47 -9.19 -22.05
CA GLN A 292 -8.60 -10.62 -22.29
C GLN A 292 -7.24 -11.30 -22.08
N TRP A 293 -7.01 -11.76 -20.85
CA TRP A 293 -5.91 -12.67 -20.56
C TRP A 293 -6.23 -14.06 -21.13
N LYS A 294 -5.23 -14.71 -21.75
CA LYS A 294 -5.31 -16.17 -21.98
C LYS A 294 -5.08 -16.89 -20.65
N ILE A 295 -6.13 -16.97 -19.85
CA ILE A 295 -6.09 -17.58 -18.52
C ILE A 295 -6.15 -19.10 -18.63
N SER A 296 -5.25 -19.78 -17.93
CA SER A 296 -5.40 -21.19 -17.56
C SER A 296 -5.82 -21.27 -16.10
N GLU A 297 -6.84 -22.06 -15.79
CA GLU A 297 -7.34 -22.26 -14.42
C GLU A 297 -7.06 -23.69 -13.96
N TYR A 298 -6.51 -23.81 -12.75
CA TYR A 298 -6.15 -25.07 -12.10
C TYR A 298 -6.88 -25.15 -10.77
N ASN A 299 -7.52 -26.29 -10.51
CA ASN A 299 -8.21 -26.58 -9.26
C ASN A 299 -7.58 -27.82 -8.64
N PHE A 300 -7.08 -27.70 -7.42
CA PHE A 300 -6.45 -28.78 -6.68
C PHE A 300 -7.23 -29.03 -5.39
N GLU A 301 -7.61 -30.27 -5.15
CA GLU A 301 -8.19 -30.72 -3.88
C GLU A 301 -7.17 -31.63 -3.19
N MET A 302 -6.72 -31.23 -2.00
CA MET A 302 -5.69 -31.97 -1.29
C MET A 302 -6.24 -33.28 -0.74
N GLN A 303 -5.48 -34.34 -0.92
CA GLN A 303 -5.85 -35.70 -0.52
C GLN A 303 -5.43 -36.00 0.92
N ASN A 304 -5.87 -37.15 1.43
CA ASN A 304 -5.57 -37.65 2.78
C ASN A 304 -6.15 -36.78 3.91
N LEU A 305 -7.28 -36.12 3.69
CA LEU A 305 -8.03 -35.38 4.70
C LEU A 305 -9.27 -36.18 5.16
N PRO A 306 -9.75 -36.01 6.41
CA PRO A 306 -9.28 -35.04 7.40
C PRO A 306 -7.98 -35.47 8.11
N GLN A 307 -7.19 -34.51 8.60
CA GLN A 307 -5.99 -34.73 9.42
C GLN A 307 -6.03 -33.89 10.70
N ASP A 308 -5.46 -34.43 11.77
CA ASP A 308 -5.36 -33.73 13.05
C ASP A 308 -4.28 -32.64 12.96
N ILE A 309 -4.60 -31.45 13.45
CA ILE A 309 -3.66 -30.35 13.67
C ILE A 309 -3.18 -30.51 15.10
N LYS A 310 -1.88 -30.80 15.25
CA LYS A 310 -1.26 -31.04 16.54
C LYS A 310 -0.82 -29.73 17.17
N ASP A 311 -0.95 -29.67 18.49
CA ASP A 311 -0.48 -28.60 19.35
C ASP A 311 1.05 -28.45 19.25
N GLU A 312 1.55 -27.21 19.17
CA GLU A 312 2.98 -26.86 19.12
C GLU A 312 3.81 -27.69 18.11
N ASP A 313 3.22 -28.00 16.95
CA ASP A 313 3.88 -28.78 15.90
C ASP A 313 4.36 -27.91 14.74
N GLU A 314 5.58 -27.38 14.88
CA GLU A 314 6.24 -26.59 13.83
C GLU A 314 6.48 -27.38 12.52
N VAL A 315 6.43 -28.73 12.55
CA VAL A 315 6.52 -29.56 11.35
C VAL A 315 5.23 -29.51 10.55
N GLY A 316 4.10 -29.41 11.25
CA GLY A 316 2.77 -29.18 10.69
C GLY A 316 2.32 -30.19 9.63
N LEU A 317 1.22 -29.84 8.98
CA LEU A 317 0.69 -30.55 7.82
C LEU A 317 1.25 -29.96 6.53
N THR A 318 1.70 -30.82 5.62
CA THR A 318 2.26 -30.39 4.34
C THR A 318 1.55 -31.07 3.17
N PHE A 319 1.09 -30.26 2.23
CA PHE A 319 0.42 -30.69 1.01
C PHE A 319 1.14 -30.12 -0.21
N THR A 320 1.15 -30.85 -1.31
CA THR A 320 1.79 -30.40 -2.56
C THR A 320 0.84 -30.52 -3.73
N PHE A 321 1.01 -29.61 -4.69
CA PHE A 321 0.34 -29.68 -5.99
C PHE A 321 1.31 -29.26 -7.09
N LYS A 322 1.09 -29.74 -8.31
CA LYS A 322 2.00 -29.52 -9.43
C LYS A 322 1.30 -28.79 -10.56
N VAL A 323 1.99 -27.80 -11.12
CA VAL A 323 1.57 -27.08 -12.31
C VAL A 323 2.55 -27.43 -13.43
N ASP A 324 2.11 -28.22 -14.40
CA ASP A 324 2.99 -28.70 -15.48
C ASP A 324 3.21 -27.69 -16.59
N GLN A 325 2.28 -26.75 -16.78
CA GLN A 325 2.33 -25.81 -17.90
C GLN A 325 3.11 -24.54 -17.52
N PRO A 326 3.92 -23.99 -18.44
CA PRO A 326 4.53 -22.68 -18.24
C PRO A 326 3.46 -21.59 -18.16
N GLY A 327 3.75 -20.54 -17.42
CA GLY A 327 2.87 -19.39 -17.24
C GLY A 327 3.29 -18.61 -16.00
N ARG A 328 2.67 -17.45 -15.81
CA ARG A 328 2.84 -16.62 -14.62
C ARG A 328 1.57 -16.62 -13.79
N VAL A 329 1.71 -16.56 -12.47
CA VAL A 329 0.58 -16.50 -11.55
C VAL A 329 -0.22 -15.23 -11.85
N HIS A 330 -1.49 -15.40 -12.22
CA HIS A 330 -2.45 -14.31 -12.33
C HIS A 330 -3.14 -14.08 -10.98
N ARG A 331 -3.59 -15.17 -10.37
CA ARG A 331 -4.37 -15.18 -9.13
C ARG A 331 -4.25 -16.54 -8.45
N LEU A 332 -4.20 -16.56 -7.13
CA LEU A 332 -4.24 -17.78 -6.33
C LEU A 332 -5.22 -17.59 -5.18
N SER A 333 -6.01 -18.63 -4.89
CA SER A 333 -6.95 -18.66 -3.77
C SER A 333 -6.87 -20.01 -3.07
N LEU A 334 -6.97 -20.00 -1.75
CA LEU A 334 -6.92 -21.19 -0.91
C LEU A 334 -8.24 -21.36 -0.18
N TYR A 335 -8.88 -22.51 -0.28
CA TYR A 335 -10.00 -22.86 0.57
C TYR A 335 -9.51 -23.71 1.72
N VAL A 336 -10.01 -23.44 2.92
CA VAL A 336 -9.84 -24.31 4.08
C VAL A 336 -11.18 -24.60 4.75
N ASP A 337 -11.31 -25.82 5.24
CA ASP A 337 -12.29 -26.24 6.25
C ASP A 337 -11.53 -26.87 7.40
N PHE A 338 -11.52 -26.25 8.57
CA PHE A 338 -10.98 -26.88 9.78
C PHE A 338 -11.78 -26.47 11.02
N VAL A 339 -11.57 -27.22 12.09
CA VAL A 339 -11.94 -26.83 13.46
C VAL A 339 -10.68 -26.66 14.29
N HIS A 340 -10.60 -25.57 15.04
CA HIS A 340 -9.48 -25.27 15.94
C HIS A 340 -9.94 -24.40 17.10
N GLU A 341 -9.54 -24.69 18.33
CA GLU A 341 -10.01 -23.94 19.52
C GLU A 341 -9.57 -22.47 19.50
N LYS A 342 -8.36 -22.21 18.99
CA LYS A 342 -7.85 -20.86 18.76
C LYS A 342 -7.39 -20.71 17.34
N SER A 343 -8.32 -20.17 16.61
CA SER A 343 -8.30 -20.17 15.18
C SER A 343 -7.13 -19.26 14.69
N ASP A 344 -7.03 -18.05 15.21
CA ASP A 344 -6.02 -17.03 14.92
C ASP A 344 -4.54 -17.39 15.20
N GLU A 345 -4.28 -18.52 15.86
CA GLU A 345 -2.92 -19.03 16.13
C GLU A 345 -2.33 -19.84 14.96
N LEU A 346 -3.15 -20.35 14.04
CA LEU A 346 -2.68 -21.19 12.94
C LEU A 346 -1.96 -20.38 11.86
N ILE A 347 -0.78 -20.87 11.47
CA ILE A 347 0.01 -20.30 10.39
C ILE A 347 -0.13 -21.18 9.14
N ILE A 348 -0.60 -20.57 8.05
CA ILE A 348 -0.60 -21.20 6.73
C ILE A 348 0.42 -20.51 5.83
N LEU A 349 1.36 -21.30 5.31
CA LEU A 349 2.40 -20.86 4.39
C LEU A 349 2.21 -21.51 3.02
N LEU A 350 2.31 -20.70 1.98
CA LEU A 350 2.39 -21.16 0.60
C LEU A 350 3.82 -21.01 0.09
N TYR A 351 4.39 -22.06 -0.49
CA TYR A 351 5.68 -22.02 -1.15
C TYR A 351 5.48 -22.16 -2.65
N ASP A 352 6.07 -21.22 -3.38
CA ASP A 352 6.15 -21.30 -4.83
C ASP A 352 7.20 -22.35 -5.28
N PRO A 353 7.27 -22.66 -6.58
CA PRO A 353 8.23 -23.63 -7.11
C PRO A 353 9.70 -23.25 -6.92
N SER A 354 10.01 -21.98 -6.63
CA SER A 354 11.37 -21.53 -6.31
C SER A 354 11.71 -21.71 -4.83
N GLY A 355 10.75 -22.10 -3.99
CA GLY A 355 10.88 -22.21 -2.55
C GLY A 355 10.60 -20.92 -1.80
N LYS A 356 10.18 -19.85 -2.50
CA LYS A 356 9.78 -18.60 -1.85
C LYS A 356 8.46 -18.82 -1.10
N ARG A 357 8.46 -18.51 0.19
CA ARG A 357 7.26 -18.55 1.03
C ARG A 357 6.45 -17.26 0.93
N SER A 358 5.14 -17.40 0.95
CA SER A 358 4.15 -16.32 1.13
C SER A 358 3.27 -16.66 2.33
N PHE A 359 3.10 -15.69 3.22
CA PHE A 359 2.24 -15.83 4.39
C PHE A 359 0.79 -15.74 3.95
N MET A 360 0.01 -16.75 4.29
CA MET A 360 -1.45 -16.67 4.26
C MET A 360 -1.87 -16.32 5.68
N MET A 361 -1.80 -15.03 5.99
CA MET A 361 -2.13 -14.55 7.33
C MET A 361 -3.58 -14.79 7.67
N TRP A 362 -3.78 -15.13 8.93
CA TRP A 362 -5.06 -15.13 9.60
C TRP A 362 -4.94 -14.22 10.81
N LYS A 363 -5.69 -13.12 10.81
CA LYS A 363 -5.95 -12.36 12.03
C LYS A 363 -7.43 -12.05 12.03
N TYR A 364 -8.18 -12.75 12.87
CA TYR A 364 -9.59 -12.48 13.07
C TYR A 364 -9.80 -12.25 14.55
N ASP A 365 -10.51 -11.18 14.90
CA ASP A 365 -10.83 -10.86 16.30
C ASP A 365 -12.01 -11.70 16.83
N ASN A 366 -12.54 -12.65 16.05
CA ASN A 366 -13.50 -13.62 16.54
C ASN A 366 -12.89 -15.01 16.58
N PHE A 367 -13.06 -15.66 17.73
CA PHE A 367 -12.69 -17.03 18.03
C PHE A 367 -13.62 -18.02 17.31
N ASP A 368 -13.65 -17.97 15.97
CA ASP A 368 -14.42 -18.91 15.18
C ASP A 368 -13.74 -20.28 15.28
N THR A 369 -14.29 -21.13 16.14
CA THR A 369 -13.75 -22.48 16.36
C THR A 369 -13.90 -23.38 15.14
N GLU A 370 -14.73 -22.97 14.17
CA GLU A 370 -14.91 -23.62 12.88
C GLU A 370 -14.76 -22.60 11.75
N VAL A 371 -13.84 -22.88 10.83
CA VAL A 371 -13.59 -22.02 9.68
C VAL A 371 -13.81 -22.79 8.41
N ARG A 372 -14.72 -22.29 7.58
CA ARG A 372 -14.99 -22.80 6.23
C ARG A 372 -15.03 -21.65 5.25
N LYS A 373 -13.90 -21.34 4.60
CA LYS A 373 -13.83 -20.19 3.68
C LYS A 373 -12.71 -20.29 2.66
N TRP A 374 -12.90 -19.57 1.56
CA TRP A 374 -11.83 -19.20 0.65
C TRP A 374 -11.04 -18.02 1.24
N PHE A 375 -9.73 -18.05 1.05
CA PHE A 375 -8.81 -16.95 1.26
C PHE A 375 -8.25 -16.51 -0.08
N GLY A 376 -8.11 -15.19 -0.25
CA GLY A 376 -7.83 -14.55 -1.52
C GLY A 376 -9.06 -13.88 -2.15
N ASP A 377 -9.02 -13.73 -3.46
CA ASP A 377 -9.80 -12.76 -4.26
C ASP A 377 -11.35 -12.86 -4.17
N LYS A 378 -11.93 -13.97 -3.72
CA LYS A 378 -13.40 -14.10 -3.62
C LYS A 378 -14.00 -13.76 -2.25
N SER A 379 -13.21 -13.73 -1.18
CA SER A 379 -13.77 -13.61 0.19
C SER A 379 -13.61 -12.24 0.83
N GLY A 380 -12.93 -11.30 0.17
CA GLY A 380 -12.63 -9.99 0.76
C GLY A 380 -11.50 -10.01 1.78
N TRP A 381 -10.73 -11.11 1.88
CA TRP A 381 -9.59 -11.27 2.78
C TRP A 381 -8.32 -11.60 1.98
N TYR A 382 -7.40 -10.63 1.94
CA TYR A 382 -6.50 -10.39 0.81
C TYR A 382 -5.02 -10.82 0.89
N PRO A 383 -4.44 -11.43 1.95
CA PRO A 383 -2.98 -11.60 1.96
C PRO A 383 -2.43 -12.70 1.03
N VAL A 384 -3.26 -13.64 0.56
CA VAL A 384 -2.76 -14.84 -0.16
C VAL A 384 -2.22 -14.55 -1.57
N SER A 385 -2.86 -13.62 -2.31
CA SER A 385 -2.53 -13.40 -3.73
C SER A 385 -1.55 -12.24 -3.98
N LEU A 386 -1.35 -11.35 -3.01
CA LEU A 386 -0.66 -10.07 -3.24
C LEU A 386 0.80 -10.25 -3.67
N ASN A 387 1.53 -11.21 -3.08
CA ASN A 387 2.99 -11.34 -3.23
C ASN A 387 3.47 -12.29 -4.35
N LEU A 388 2.56 -12.98 -5.04
CA LEU A 388 2.90 -14.03 -6.00
C LEU A 388 2.52 -13.69 -7.44
N ARG A 389 1.77 -12.61 -7.68
CA ARG A 389 1.38 -12.21 -9.03
C ARG A 389 2.61 -11.99 -9.90
N GLY A 390 2.57 -12.52 -11.12
CA GLY A 390 3.67 -12.46 -12.07
C GLY A 390 4.79 -13.50 -11.84
N TYR A 391 4.82 -14.23 -10.72
CA TYR A 391 5.82 -15.27 -10.49
C TYR A 391 5.61 -16.46 -11.42
N LEU A 392 6.68 -17.19 -11.73
CA LEU A 392 6.59 -18.41 -12.53
C LEU A 392 5.70 -19.44 -11.82
N ALA A 393 4.65 -19.89 -12.50
CA ALA A 393 3.68 -20.81 -11.93
C ALA A 393 4.09 -22.28 -12.05
N GLN A 394 4.92 -22.61 -13.04
CA GLN A 394 5.28 -23.98 -13.36
C GLN A 394 6.17 -24.60 -12.27
N GLY A 395 5.82 -25.82 -11.85
CA GLY A 395 6.58 -26.60 -10.89
C GLY A 395 5.72 -27.09 -9.73
N THR A 396 6.40 -27.53 -8.66
CA THR A 396 5.76 -28.07 -7.47
C THR A 396 5.56 -26.98 -6.43
N TRP A 397 4.32 -26.75 -6.05
CA TRP A 397 3.92 -25.86 -4.97
C TRP A 397 3.71 -26.65 -3.69
N LYS A 398 3.87 -25.98 -2.55
CA LYS A 398 3.65 -26.57 -1.22
C LYS A 398 2.77 -25.68 -0.38
N VAL A 399 1.71 -26.23 0.20
CA VAL A 399 0.93 -25.61 1.28
C VAL A 399 1.35 -26.25 2.58
N HIS A 400 1.70 -25.44 3.56
CA HIS A 400 2.09 -25.87 4.90
C HIS A 400 1.18 -25.19 5.92
N LEU A 401 0.61 -25.97 6.84
CA LEU A 401 -0.24 -25.49 7.92
C LEU A 401 0.33 -26.01 9.23
N ALA A 402 0.60 -25.14 10.18
CA ALA A 402 1.14 -25.52 11.48
C ALA A 402 0.49 -24.69 12.60
N ASP A 403 0.36 -25.31 13.76
CA ASP A 403 0.09 -24.62 15.02
C ASP A 403 1.44 -24.41 15.74
N TYR A 404 1.76 -23.15 16.02
CA TYR A 404 3.01 -22.75 16.67
C TYR A 404 2.82 -22.40 18.14
N TYR A 405 1.58 -22.44 18.65
CA TYR A 405 1.25 -21.96 19.98
C TYR A 405 0.74 -23.12 20.83
N GLN A 406 1.00 -23.03 22.14
CA GLN A 406 0.66 -24.10 23.09
C GLN A 406 -0.81 -24.05 23.50
N GLY A 407 -1.37 -25.24 23.68
CA GLY A 407 -2.59 -25.49 24.44
C GLY A 407 -3.83 -25.75 23.60
N ASN A 408 -3.72 -25.94 22.28
CA ASN A 408 -4.88 -26.17 21.42
C ASN A 408 -4.60 -27.26 20.37
N VAL A 409 -5.64 -27.98 19.98
CA VAL A 409 -5.59 -28.92 18.86
C VAL A 409 -6.71 -28.62 17.88
N GLY A 410 -6.61 -29.16 16.68
CA GLY A 410 -7.70 -29.07 15.74
C GLY A 410 -7.71 -30.18 14.70
N LYS A 411 -8.51 -29.96 13.67
CA LYS A 411 -8.71 -30.91 12.59
C LYS A 411 -8.93 -30.19 11.28
N LEU A 412 -8.02 -30.37 10.34
CA LEU A 412 -8.18 -29.95 8.95
C LEU A 412 -9.05 -30.95 8.23
N ARG A 413 -10.18 -30.51 7.69
CA ARG A 413 -11.17 -31.35 6.99
C ARG A 413 -11.07 -31.24 5.48
N GLU A 414 -10.80 -30.05 4.96
CA GLU A 414 -10.74 -29.80 3.53
C GLU A 414 -9.71 -28.72 3.23
N LEU A 415 -8.95 -28.89 2.14
CA LEU A 415 -7.98 -27.92 1.66
C LEU A 415 -8.00 -27.93 0.13
N LYS A 416 -8.25 -26.76 -0.47
CA LYS A 416 -8.31 -26.62 -1.94
C LYS A 416 -7.50 -25.43 -2.40
N VAL A 417 -6.94 -25.51 -3.61
CA VAL A 417 -6.25 -24.41 -4.26
C VAL A 417 -6.89 -24.14 -5.61
N ASN A 418 -7.25 -22.88 -5.86
CA ASN A 418 -7.57 -22.38 -7.19
C ASN A 418 -6.41 -21.49 -7.65
N LEU A 419 -5.76 -21.84 -8.75
CA LEU A 419 -4.68 -21.08 -9.35
C LEU A 419 -5.07 -20.69 -10.77
N LYS A 420 -5.01 -19.40 -11.07
CA LYS A 420 -5.13 -18.86 -12.43
C LYS A 420 -3.76 -18.40 -12.87
N THR A 421 -3.36 -18.79 -14.07
CA THR A 421 -2.11 -18.34 -14.71
C THR A 421 -2.41 -17.62 -16.01
N TYR A 422 -1.50 -16.75 -16.43
CA TYR A 422 -1.52 -16.13 -17.75
C TYR A 422 -0.20 -16.43 -18.48
N LYS A 423 -0.24 -16.36 -19.81
CA LYS A 423 0.93 -16.43 -20.69
C LYS A 423 1.17 -15.09 -21.34
#